data_AF-A0A7R9F1H7-F1
#
_entry.id   AF-A0A7R9F1H7-F1
#
_cell.length_a   1.000
_cell.length_b   1.000
_cell.length_c   1.000
_cell.angle_alpha   90.00
_cell.angle_beta   90.00
_cell.angle_gamma   90.00
#
_symmetry.space_group_name_H-M   'P 1'
#
loop_
_entity.id
_entity.type
_entity.pdbx_description
1 polymer ?
#
loop_
_entity_poly.entity_id
_entity_poly.type
_entity_poly.pdbx_seq_one_letter_code
_entity_poly.pdbx_strand_id
1 'polypeptide(L)'
;MEGKFSHRNVCDRDLQIRDSLTGIAPEPLLNVGVRQGANLVTGELNVNPGTPLQMEIYLDKSSAPVYGLLVSYMKVSDTRAQEETIIFNGSVQHYSLY
;
A
#
# COMPACT_ATOMS: atom_id res chain seq x y z
N MET A 1 2.62 -5.50 -73.83
CA MET A 1 3.60 -6.20 -72.96
C MET A 1 3.19 -5.90 -71.54
N GLU A 2 2.49 -6.83 -70.89
CA GLU A 2 1.92 -6.63 -69.57
C GLU A 2 3.00 -6.72 -68.48
N GLY A 3 3.05 -5.70 -67.63
CA GLY A 3 3.93 -5.66 -66.47
C GLY A 3 3.38 -6.56 -65.35
N LYS A 4 4.12 -7.61 -64.98
CA LYS A 4 3.82 -8.43 -63.81
C LYS A 4 4.41 -7.80 -62.56
N PHE A 5 3.57 -7.14 -61.76
CA PHE A 5 3.92 -6.70 -60.40
C PHE A 5 3.85 -7.91 -59.46
N SER A 6 5.02 -8.41 -59.05
CA SER A 6 5.14 -9.55 -58.13
C SER A 6 4.70 -9.13 -56.73
N HIS A 7 3.49 -9.53 -56.34
CA HIS A 7 3.05 -9.49 -54.96
C HIS A 7 3.83 -10.57 -54.21
N ARG A 8 4.88 -10.16 -53.48
CA ARG A 8 5.45 -11.00 -52.44
C ARG A 8 4.39 -11.14 -51.36
N ASN A 9 3.70 -12.29 -51.35
CA ASN A 9 2.92 -12.74 -50.21
C ASN A 9 3.89 -12.88 -49.03
N VAL A 10 4.01 -11.83 -48.22
CA VAL A 10 4.47 -12.00 -46.85
C VAL A 10 3.38 -12.87 -46.23
N CYS A 11 3.65 -14.16 -46.05
CA CYS A 11 2.87 -14.98 -45.15
C CYS A 11 2.99 -14.32 -43.79
N ASP A 12 2.01 -13.48 -43.47
CA ASP A 12 1.73 -13.04 -42.13
C ASP A 12 1.47 -14.34 -41.36
N ARG A 13 2.50 -14.81 -40.66
CA ARG A 13 2.33 -15.96 -39.78
C ARG A 13 1.47 -15.41 -38.67
N ASP A 14 0.18 -15.73 -38.73
CA ASP A 14 -0.81 -15.45 -37.70
C ASP A 14 -0.17 -15.70 -36.33
N LEU A 15 0.22 -14.62 -35.67
CA LEU A 15 0.88 -14.66 -34.38
C LEU A 15 -0.21 -14.97 -33.35
N GLN A 16 -0.53 -16.26 -33.23
CA GLN A 16 -1.51 -16.77 -32.28
C GLN A 16 -0.93 -16.74 -30.87
N ILE A 17 -1.07 -15.61 -30.19
CA ILE A 17 -0.88 -15.53 -28.72
C ILE A 17 -2.08 -16.26 -28.09
N ARG A 18 -1.91 -17.53 -27.72
CA ARG A 18 -2.95 -18.42 -27.19
C ARG A 18 -2.84 -18.67 -25.69
N ASP A 19 -2.14 -17.80 -24.96
CA ASP A 19 -1.91 -18.00 -23.53
C ASP A 19 -2.78 -17.04 -22.72
N SER A 20 -3.67 -17.59 -21.89
CA SER A 20 -4.34 -16.86 -20.83
C SER A 20 -3.51 -16.95 -19.55
N LEU A 21 -2.94 -15.83 -19.10
CA LEU A 21 -2.29 -15.76 -17.80
C LEU A 21 -3.37 -15.60 -16.71
N THR A 22 -3.60 -16.64 -15.92
CA THR A 22 -4.42 -16.55 -14.70
C THR A 22 -3.50 -16.41 -13.49
N GLY A 23 -3.57 -15.29 -12.79
CA GLY A 23 -2.88 -15.05 -11.52
C GLY A 23 -3.87 -14.83 -10.38
N ILE A 24 -3.53 -15.27 -9.18
CA ILE A 24 -4.26 -14.97 -7.95
C ILE A 24 -3.54 -13.80 -7.28
N ALA A 25 -4.30 -12.80 -6.83
CA ALA A 25 -3.74 -11.70 -6.06
C ALA A 25 -3.16 -12.23 -4.73
N PRO A 26 -2.04 -11.68 -4.24
CA PRO A 26 -1.44 -12.14 -3.00
C PRO A 26 -2.37 -11.90 -1.80
N GLU A 27 -2.27 -12.73 -0.77
CA GLU A 27 -2.98 -12.46 0.48
C GLU A 27 -2.42 -11.18 1.13
N PRO A 28 -3.25 -10.17 1.44
CA PRO A 28 -2.76 -8.90 1.95
C PRO A 28 -2.23 -9.03 3.38
N LEU A 29 -0.97 -8.62 3.60
CA LEU A 29 -0.40 -8.49 4.94
C LEU A 29 -0.27 -7.03 5.34
N LEU A 30 -1.05 -6.63 6.36
CA LEU A 30 -1.03 -5.30 6.94
C LEU A 30 -0.05 -5.25 8.12
N ASN A 31 0.86 -4.27 8.08
CA ASN A 31 1.83 -4.02 9.15
C ASN A 31 1.62 -2.64 9.75
N VAL A 32 1.95 -2.53 11.04
CA VAL A 32 1.90 -1.28 11.81
C VAL A 32 3.23 -1.09 12.52
N GLY A 33 3.75 0.14 12.52
CA GLY A 33 4.97 0.52 13.20
C GLY A 33 4.88 1.90 13.82
N VAL A 34 5.70 2.14 14.84
CA VAL A 34 5.90 3.46 15.45
C VAL A 34 7.37 3.81 15.32
N ARG A 35 7.67 5.01 14.84
CA ARG A 35 9.03 5.50 14.69
C ARG A 35 9.25 6.75 15.52
N GLN A 36 10.45 6.84 16.07
CA GLN A 36 10.97 8.06 16.66
C GLN A 36 12.19 8.48 15.85
N GLY A 37 12.02 9.48 14.98
CA GLY A 37 13.02 9.80 13.96
C GLY A 37 13.27 8.61 13.02
N ALA A 38 14.52 8.19 12.87
CA ALA A 38 14.89 7.07 12.00
C ALA A 38 14.62 5.68 12.60
N ASN A 39 14.42 5.60 13.91
CA ASN A 39 14.40 4.33 14.64
C ASN A 39 12.97 3.78 14.78
N LEU A 40 12.81 2.50 14.44
CA LEU A 40 11.59 1.78 14.78
C LEU A 40 11.58 1.51 16.29
N VAL A 41 10.49 1.86 16.96
CA VAL A 41 10.34 1.60 18.39
C VAL A 41 9.93 0.15 18.57
N THR A 42 10.77 -0.63 19.24
CA THR A 42 10.57 -2.06 19.49
C THR A 42 10.52 -2.33 20.99
N GLY A 43 9.48 -3.03 21.47
CA GLY A 43 9.33 -3.40 22.88
C GLY A 43 8.45 -2.44 23.69
N GLU A 44 8.75 -2.27 24.98
CA GLU A 44 8.08 -1.28 25.84
C GLU A 44 8.41 0.14 25.35
N LEU A 45 7.37 0.95 25.18
CA LEU A 45 7.39 2.28 24.57
C LEU A 45 8.11 3.30 25.50
N ASN A 46 9.44 3.22 25.60
CA ASN A 46 10.25 4.27 26.24
C ASN A 46 10.44 5.42 25.26
N VAL A 47 9.40 6.24 25.12
CA VAL A 47 9.44 7.44 24.28
C VAL A 47 9.85 8.63 25.13
N ASN A 48 10.82 9.40 24.63
CA ASN A 48 11.14 10.69 25.22
C ASN A 48 9.93 11.64 25.12
N PRO A 49 9.42 12.18 26.24
CA PRO A 49 8.33 13.15 26.22
C PRO A 49 8.64 14.32 25.29
N GLY A 50 7.63 14.83 24.60
CA GLY A 50 7.76 15.95 23.66
C GLY A 50 8.44 15.60 22.33
N THR A 51 8.88 14.35 22.12
CA THR A 51 9.42 13.93 20.82
C THR A 51 8.29 13.47 19.90
N PRO A 52 8.13 14.06 18.71
CA PRO A 52 7.12 13.61 17.74
C PRO A 52 7.30 12.14 17.38
N LEU A 53 6.19 11.41 17.35
CA LEU A 53 6.15 10.03 16.89
C LEU A 53 5.53 9.95 15.51
N GLN A 54 6.08 9.10 14.67
CA GLN A 54 5.53 8.80 13.35
C GLN A 54 4.90 7.41 13.40
N MET A 55 3.59 7.36 13.19
CA MET A 55 2.85 6.11 13.04
C MET A 55 2.87 5.70 11.56
N GLU A 56 3.21 4.46 11.27
CA GLU A 56 3.23 3.92 9.90
C GLU A 56 2.30 2.72 9.81
N ILE A 57 1.41 2.73 8.82
CA ILE A 57 0.61 1.58 8.40
C ILE A 57 0.99 1.29 6.96
N TYR A 58 1.37 0.06 6.66
CA TYR A 58 1.84 -0.31 5.32
C TYR A 58 1.52 -1.75 4.96
N LEU A 59 1.38 -1.99 3.67
CA LEU A 59 1.29 -3.33 3.10
C LEU A 59 2.68 -3.91 2.92
N ASP A 60 2.81 -5.22 3.05
CA ASP A 60 4.03 -5.91 2.67
C ASP A 60 4.34 -5.75 1.17
N LYS A 61 5.57 -6.09 0.77
CA LYS A 61 6.07 -5.85 -0.58
C LYS A 61 5.26 -6.58 -1.66
N SER A 62 4.65 -7.72 -1.33
CA SER A 62 3.86 -8.47 -2.30
C SER A 62 2.48 -7.82 -2.54
N SER A 63 1.90 -7.22 -1.50
CA SER A 63 0.53 -6.68 -1.53
C SER A 63 0.46 -5.22 -1.95
N ALA A 64 1.49 -4.42 -1.63
CA ALA A 64 1.50 -2.98 -1.92
C ALA A 64 1.25 -2.59 -3.39
N PRO A 65 1.70 -3.35 -4.41
CA PRO A 65 1.40 -3.04 -5.81
C PRO A 65 -0.04 -3.34 -6.24
N VAL A 66 -0.79 -4.12 -5.45
CA VAL A 66 -2.10 -4.66 -5.83
C VAL A 66 -3.24 -3.97 -5.07
N TYR A 67 -3.02 -3.64 -3.79
CA TYR A 67 -4.04 -3.09 -2.91
C TYR A 67 -3.73 -1.65 -2.48
N GLY A 68 -4.78 -0.86 -2.27
CA GLY A 68 -4.71 0.45 -1.62
C GLY A 68 -5.05 0.36 -0.14
N LEU A 69 -4.58 1.33 0.65
CA LEU A 69 -4.91 1.47 2.07
C LEU A 69 -5.88 2.62 2.29
N LEU A 70 -7.04 2.31 2.88
CA LEU A 70 -7.97 3.29 3.41
C LEU A 70 -8.06 3.09 4.92
N VAL A 71 -7.71 4.12 5.69
CA VAL A 71 -7.84 4.10 7.15
C VAL A 71 -9.08 4.89 7.52
N SER A 72 -10.15 4.22 7.93
CA SER A 72 -11.41 4.87 8.32
C SER A 72 -11.46 5.26 9.80
N TYR A 73 -10.77 4.51 10.66
CA TYR A 73 -10.78 4.70 12.10
C TYR A 73 -9.42 4.33 12.70
N MET A 74 -8.87 5.20 13.55
CA MET A 74 -7.63 4.95 14.30
C MET A 74 -7.77 5.54 15.70
N LYS A 75 -7.52 4.69 16.69
CA LYS A 75 -7.53 5.05 18.11
C LYS A 75 -6.23 4.61 18.76
N VAL A 76 -5.59 5.50 19.51
CA VAL A 76 -4.39 5.22 20.29
C VAL A 76 -4.72 5.23 21.78
N SER A 77 -4.00 4.44 22.57
CA SER A 77 -4.17 4.40 24.02
C SER A 77 -2.85 4.06 24.71
N ASP A 78 -2.58 4.75 25.81
CA ASP A 78 -1.41 4.53 26.67
C ASP A 78 -1.70 3.46 27.75
N THR A 79 -2.89 3.47 28.34
CA THR A 79 -3.25 2.57 29.46
C THR A 79 -4.72 2.10 29.46
N ARG A 80 -5.42 2.16 28.32
CA ARG A 80 -6.88 1.99 28.16
C ARG A 80 -7.75 3.03 28.88
N ALA A 81 -7.24 3.67 29.94
CA ALA A 81 -7.92 4.75 30.65
C ALA A 81 -7.82 6.10 29.91
N GLN A 82 -6.77 6.27 29.11
CA GLN A 82 -6.59 7.42 28.22
C GLN A 82 -6.58 6.90 26.79
N GLU A 83 -7.54 7.36 25.99
CA GLU A 83 -7.70 7.00 24.60
C GLU A 83 -7.88 8.27 23.78
N GLU A 84 -7.27 8.29 22.59
CA GLU A 84 -7.42 9.38 21.65
C GLU A 84 -7.76 8.81 20.28
N THR A 85 -8.82 9.33 19.67
CA THR A 85 -9.16 9.01 18.27
C THR A 85 -8.42 9.98 17.37
N ILE A 86 -7.48 9.46 16.57
CA ILE A 86 -6.66 10.25 15.64
C ILE A 86 -7.32 10.30 14.26
N ILE A 87 -8.02 9.23 13.84
CA ILE A 87 -8.73 9.18 12.56
C ILE A 87 -10.15 8.72 12.80
N PHE A 88 -11.12 9.43 12.24
CA PHE A 88 -12.53 9.06 12.26
C PHE A 88 -13.17 9.36 10.91
N ASN A 89 -13.96 8.41 10.39
CA ASN A 89 -14.57 8.48 9.06
C ASN A 89 -13.57 8.86 7.93
N GLY A 90 -12.33 8.39 8.02
CA GLY A 90 -11.31 8.65 7.01
C GLY A 90 -10.62 10.01 7.11
N SER A 91 -10.91 10.79 8.15
CA SER A 91 -10.34 12.12 8.35
C SER A 91 -9.57 12.21 9.66
N VAL A 92 -8.41 12.88 9.62
CA VAL A 92 -7.63 13.19 10.81
C VAL A 92 -8.46 14.06 11.75
N GLN A 93 -8.57 13.65 13.01
CA GLN A 93 -9.13 14.43 14.08
C GLN A 93 -7.98 15.25 14.70
N HIS A 94 -8.15 16.56 14.76
CA HIS A 94 -7.25 17.43 15.50
C HIS A 94 -8.00 17.97 16.70
N TYR A 95 -7.60 17.54 17.91
CA TYR A 95 -8.12 18.10 19.15
C TYR A 95 -7.10 19.12 19.68
N SER A 96 -7.46 20.41 19.67
CA SER A 96 -6.73 21.39 20.47
C SER A 96 -7.13 21.18 21.93
N LEU A 97 -6.27 20.54 22.71
CA LEU A 97 -6.39 20.50 24.16
C LEU A 97 -5.99 21.89 24.68
N TYR A 98 -6.98 22.69 25.09
CA TYR A 98 -6.80 23.95 25.83
C TYR A 98 -6.74 23.69 27.32
#